data_AF-B7Q7Q8-F1
#
_entry.id   AF-B7Q7Q8-F1
#
_cell.length_a   1.000
_cell.length_b   1.000
_cell.length_c   1.000
_cell.angle_alpha   90.00
_cell.angle_beta   90.00
_cell.angle_gamma   90.00
#
_symmetry.space_group_name_H-M   'P 1'
#
loop_
_entity.id
_entity.type
_entity.pdbx_description
1 polymer ?
#
loop_
_entity_poly.entity_id
_entity_poly.type
_entity_poly.pdbx_seq_one_letter_code
_entity_poly.pdbx_strand_id
1 'polypeptide(L)' 'MSFEPWERIHLHGTNFEGLHKELPADTLPEEYGGSGPALDFEAFWSLVVAEEASFVENNGYGYLKTEKKGAKLVKGAT' A
#
# COMPACT_ATOMS: atom_id res chain seq x y z
N MET A 1 20.53 -12.56 -9.45
CA MET A 1 20.72 -11.17 -8.99
C MET A 1 20.18 -11.09 -7.58
N SER A 2 21.04 -11.16 -6.56
CA SER A 2 20.63 -10.88 -5.19
C SER A 2 20.77 -9.38 -4.99
N PHE A 3 19.64 -8.67 -4.93
CA PHE A 3 19.65 -7.30 -4.42
C PHE A 3 19.74 -7.41 -2.91
N GLU A 4 20.83 -6.91 -2.35
CA GLU A 4 20.94 -6.81 -0.90
C GLU A 4 20.10 -5.58 -0.46
N PRO A 5 19.11 -5.75 0.44
CA PRO A 5 18.13 -4.71 0.73
C PRO A 5 18.70 -3.44 1.38
N TRP A 6 19.93 -3.50 1.90
CA TRP A 6 20.59 -2.39 2.57
C TRP A 6 20.98 -1.24 1.63
N GLU A 7 21.18 -1.51 0.32
CA GLU A 7 21.53 -0.48 -0.67
C GLU A 7 20.42 0.53 -0.93
N ARG A 8 19.17 0.23 -0.54
CA ARG A 8 17.99 1.07 -0.78
C ARG A 8 17.57 1.92 0.43
N ILE A 9 18.24 1.75 1.56
CA ILE A 9 17.89 2.43 2.81
C ILE A 9 18.81 3.65 2.97
N HIS A 10 18.26 4.84 2.74
CA HIS A 10 18.97 6.11 2.91
C HIS A 10 18.47 6.84 4.16
N LEU A 11 19.40 7.21 5.07
CA LEU A 11 19.07 7.90 6.32
C LEU A 11 19.47 9.37 6.22
N HIS A 12 18.48 10.25 6.06
CA HIS A 12 18.71 11.69 5.89
C HIS A 12 18.58 12.51 7.18
N GLY A 13 17.94 11.97 8.23
CA GLY A 13 17.78 12.66 9.53
C GLY A 13 17.05 13.99 9.38
N THR A 14 17.71 15.09 9.77
CA THR A 14 17.20 16.47 9.61
C THR A 14 17.73 17.18 8.35
N ASN A 15 18.52 16.49 7.51
CA ASN A 15 19.09 17.06 6.30
C ASN A 15 18.14 16.90 5.10
N PHE A 16 17.19 17.84 4.99
CA PHE A 16 16.23 17.88 3.89
C PHE A 16 16.88 18.18 2.53
N GLU A 17 17.99 18.92 2.48
CA GLU A 17 18.72 19.14 1.22
C GLU A 17 19.26 17.83 0.62
N GLY A 18 19.67 16.89 1.47
CA GLY A 18 20.06 15.54 1.04
C GLY A 18 18.88 14.71 0.57
N LEU A 19 17.72 14.84 1.21
CA LEU A 19 16.47 14.17 0.81
C LEU A 19 16.01 14.67 -0.57
N HIS A 20 16.10 15.97 -0.83
CA HIS A 20 15.61 16.57 -2.07
C HIS A 20 16.43 16.24 -3.34
N LYS A 21 17.59 15.59 -3.17
CA LYS A 21 18.35 15.03 -4.29
C LYS A 21 17.69 13.75 -4.82
N GLU A 22 17.00 13.02 -3.97
CA GLU A 22 16.34 11.76 -4.29
C GLU A 22 14.81 11.95 -4.50
N LEU A 23 14.19 12.91 -3.79
CA LEU A 23 12.75 13.15 -3.81
C LEU A 23 12.40 14.64 -3.98
N PRO A 24 11.61 15.04 -5.00
CA PRO A 24 11.24 16.44 -5.23
C PRO A 24 10.52 17.07 -4.02
N ALA A 25 10.93 18.28 -3.63
CA ALA A 25 10.33 19.00 -2.50
C ALA A 25 8.81 19.23 -2.66
N ASP A 26 8.35 19.49 -3.87
CA ASP A 26 6.93 19.76 -4.17
C ASP A 26 6.01 18.54 -4.04
N THR A 27 6.58 17.34 -3.85
CA THR A 27 5.81 16.12 -3.60
C THR A 27 5.58 15.86 -2.12
N LEU A 28 6.40 16.47 -1.26
CA LEU A 28 6.36 16.25 0.18
C LEU A 28 5.61 17.39 0.86
N PRO A 29 4.79 17.11 1.89
CA PRO A 29 4.22 18.14 2.75
C PRO A 29 5.30 18.96 3.47
N GLU A 30 4.93 20.15 3.93
CA GLU A 30 5.80 21.06 4.69
C GLU A 30 6.40 20.40 5.95
N GLU A 31 5.63 19.55 6.65
CA GLU A 31 6.06 18.82 7.84
C GLU A 31 7.26 17.88 7.59
N TYR A 32 7.49 17.49 6.33
CA TYR A 32 8.61 16.65 5.90
C TYR A 32 9.67 17.43 5.10
N GLY A 33 9.66 18.76 5.21
CA GLY A 33 10.62 19.65 4.56
C GLY A 33 10.28 20.01 3.11
N GLY A 34 9.10 19.66 2.61
CA GLY A 34 8.68 19.96 1.25
C GLY A 34 7.82 21.23 1.10
N SER A 35 7.32 21.44 -0.12
CA SER A 35 6.42 22.53 -0.53
C SER A 35 5.08 22.02 -1.07
N GLY A 36 4.86 20.71 -0.99
CA GLY A 36 3.69 20.01 -1.50
C GLY A 36 2.44 20.15 -0.64
N PRO A 37 1.30 19.63 -1.14
CA PRO A 37 0.04 19.66 -0.41
C PRO A 37 0.12 18.86 0.90
N ALA A 38 -0.67 19.28 1.89
CA ALA A 38 -0.82 18.55 3.14
C ALA A 38 -1.39 17.14 2.89
N LEU A 39 -1.05 16.19 3.77
CA LEU A 39 -1.58 14.83 3.68
C LEU A 39 -3.06 14.82 4.04
N ASP A 40 -3.88 14.32 3.12
CA ASP A 40 -5.28 14.00 3.36
C ASP A 40 -5.45 12.48 3.47
N PHE A 41 -5.40 11.99 4.71
CA PHE A 41 -5.51 10.57 4.99
C PHE A 41 -6.91 10.02 4.68
N GLU A 42 -7.97 10.81 4.88
CA GLU A 42 -9.34 10.40 4.59
C GLU A 42 -9.55 10.23 3.08
N ALA A 43 -9.03 11.17 2.29
CA ALA A 43 -9.05 11.05 0.83
C ALA A 43 -8.26 9.84 0.35
N PHE A 44 -7.06 9.60 0.93
CA PHE A 44 -6.26 8.42 0.61
C PHE A 44 -7.00 7.12 0.89
N TRP A 45 -7.56 6.94 2.09
CA TRP A 45 -8.28 5.71 2.45
C TRP A 45 -9.55 5.53 1.61
N SER A 46 -10.25 6.61 1.30
CA SER A 46 -11.42 6.57 0.40
C SER A 46 -11.06 6.03 -0.99
N LEU A 47 -9.89 6.41 -1.53
CA LEU A 47 -9.40 5.87 -2.80
C LEU A 47 -9.03 4.39 -2.70
N VAL A 48 -8.37 3.97 -1.60
CA VAL A 48 -8.03 2.56 -1.37
C VAL A 48 -9.29 1.69 -1.29
N VAL A 49 -10.31 2.16 -0.58
CA VAL A 49 -11.60 1.47 -0.47
C VAL A 49 -12.33 1.42 -1.81
N ALA A 50 -12.30 2.49 -2.60
CA ALA A 50 -12.89 2.52 -3.93
C ALA A 50 -12.29 1.46 -4.87
N GLU A 51 -11.02 1.08 -4.65
CA GLU A 51 -10.30 0.08 -5.45
C GLU A 51 -10.52 -1.37 -4.98
N GLU A 52 -11.42 -1.62 -4.02
CA GLU A 52 -11.72 -2.95 -3.45
C GLU A 52 -11.99 -4.00 -4.54
N ALA A 53 -12.72 -3.64 -5.60
CA ALA A 53 -13.03 -4.55 -6.70
C ALA A 53 -11.77 -5.10 -7.37
N SER A 54 -10.76 -4.26 -7.61
CA SER A 54 -9.48 -4.65 -8.20
C SER A 54 -8.67 -5.54 -7.25
N PHE A 55 -8.72 -5.28 -5.93
CA PHE A 55 -8.08 -6.15 -4.95
C PHE A 55 -8.74 -7.54 -4.92
N VAL A 56 -10.06 -7.62 -4.99
CA VAL A 56 -10.80 -8.89 -5.04
C VAL A 56 -10.45 -9.68 -6.29
N GLU A 57 -10.40 -9.03 -7.45
CA GLU A 57 -9.99 -9.66 -8.70
C GLU A 57 -8.54 -10.17 -8.60
N ASN A 58 -7.62 -9.32 -8.13
CA ASN A 58 -6.21 -9.63 -8.06
C ASN A 58 -5.88 -10.75 -7.06
N ASN A 59 -6.62 -10.83 -5.95
CA ASN A 59 -6.50 -11.90 -4.97
C ASN A 59 -6.93 -13.28 -5.53
N GLY A 60 -7.57 -13.32 -6.70
CA GLY A 60 -7.87 -14.57 -7.41
C GLY A 60 -6.68 -15.19 -8.15
N TYR A 61 -5.61 -14.45 -8.41
CA TYR A 61 -4.42 -14.96 -9.07
C TYR A 61 -3.50 -15.70 -8.08
N GLY A 62 -2.83 -16.76 -8.53
CA GLY A 62 -1.87 -17.52 -7.71
C GLY A 62 -2.48 -18.62 -6.82
N TYR A 63 -3.80 -18.69 -6.68
CA TYR A 63 -4.49 -19.80 -6.00
C TYR A 63 -5.14 -20.74 -7.02
N LEU A 64 -5.03 -22.06 -6.79
CA LEU A 64 -5.84 -23.04 -7.53
C LEU A 64 -7.31 -22.78 -7.19
N LYS A 65 -8.13 -22.49 -8.21
CA LYS A 65 -9.58 -22.36 -8.03
C LYS A 65 -10.10 -23.70 -7.54
N THR A 66 -10.34 -23.81 -6.23
CA THR A 66 -10.98 -25.00 -5.68
C THR A 66 -12.44 -24.98 -6.11
N GLU A 67 -12.89 -26.05 -6.76
CA GLU A 67 -14.31 -26.22 -7.02
C GLU A 67 -15.03 -26.20 -5.66
N LYS A 68 -15.99 -25.28 -5.50
CA LYS A 68 -16.87 -25.28 -4.33
C LYS A 68 -17.70 -26.56 -4.34
N LYS A 69 -17.18 -27.66 -3.78
CA LYS A 69 -18.00 -28.80 -3.39
C LYS A 69 -18.93 -28.32 -2.28
N GLY A 70 -20.23 -28.41 -2.55
CA GLY A 70 -21.30 -27.77 -1.80
C GLY A 70 -21.12 -27.83 -0.28
N ALA A 71 -21.10 -26.64 0.34
CA ALA A 71 -21.25 -26.52 1.78
C ALA A 71 -22.59 -27.13 2.16
N LYS A 72 -22.58 -28.36 2.70
CA LYS A 72 -23.76 -28.96 3.31
C LYS A 72 -24.00 -28.23 4.62
N LEU A 73 -24.99 -27.34 4.60
CA LEU A 73 -25.56 -26.72 5.79
C LEU A 73 -26.05 -27.85 6.72
N VAL A 74 -25.35 -28.10 7.81
CA VAL A 74 -25.85 -28.99 8.87
C VAL A 74 -26.89 -28.20 9.68
N LYS A 75 -28.17 -28.43 9.36
CA LYS A 75 -29.28 -27.99 10.20
C LYS A 75 -29.32 -28.86 11.45
N GLY A 76 -29.18 -28.20 12.60
CA GLY A 76 -29.86 -28.49 13.86
C GLY A 76 -29.48 -29.76 14.61
N ALA A 77 -29.20 -29.60 15.91
CA ALA A 77 -29.61 -30.55 16.92
C ALA A 77 -29.94 -29.77 18.20
N THR A 78 -31.23 -29.83 18.53
CA THR A 78 -31.90 -29.64 19.82
C THR A 78 -31.12 -30.12 21.03
#